data_AF-A0A078MAP0-F1
#
_entry.id   AF-A0A078MAP0-F1
#
_cell.length_a   1.000
_cell.length_b   1.000
_cell.length_c   1.000
_cell.angle_alpha   90.00
_cell.angle_beta   90.00
_cell.angle_gamma   90.00
#
_symmetry.space_group_name_H-M   'P 1'
#
loop_
_entity.id
_entity.type
_entity.pdbx_description
1 polymer ?
#
loop_
_entity_poly.entity_id
_entity_poly.type
_entity_poly.pdbx_seq_one_letter_code
_entity_poly.pdbx_strand_id
1 'polypeptide(L)'
;MILQEFGNLATILVALPVAILLGLKRETIGMTHSIGREANLALISEKYGISSPEGRGVVSMYIFGTIFGAIFLGLTSGLFASLLPISPLSFAMATGIGSGSMTAASLGPLVAMYPEQSELITAYSGASNLLTSVTGLYMSIFIGLPLAEKYYSLITKLKSKKRG
;
A
#
# COMPACT_ATOMS: atom_id res chain seq x y z
N MET A 1 -12.07 4.58 5.51
CA MET A 1 -10.90 3.66 5.56
C MET A 1 -11.18 2.30 4.95
N ILE A 2 -12.25 1.58 5.31
CA ILE A 2 -12.51 0.24 4.73
C ILE A 2 -12.55 0.25 3.19
N LEU A 3 -13.22 1.22 2.57
CA LEU A 3 -13.26 1.34 1.11
C LEU A 3 -11.88 1.61 0.48
N GLN A 4 -11.04 2.39 1.17
CA GLN A 4 -9.65 2.61 0.77
C GLN A 4 -8.85 1.31 0.79
N GLU A 5 -9.08 0.45 1.78
CA GLU A 5 -8.42 -0.87 1.83
C GLU A 5 -8.88 -1.80 0.70
N PHE A 6 -10.15 -1.78 0.32
CA PHE A 6 -10.60 -2.50 -0.89
C PHE A 6 -9.92 -1.96 -2.16
N GLY A 7 -9.75 -0.64 -2.27
CA GLY A 7 -8.98 -0.01 -3.35
C GLY A 7 -7.53 -0.52 -3.39
N ASN A 8 -6.88 -0.66 -2.23
CA ASN A 8 -5.52 -1.19 -2.14
C ASN A 8 -5.44 -2.64 -2.65
N LEU A 9 -6.45 -3.47 -2.37
CA LEU A 9 -6.50 -4.86 -2.87
C LEU A 9 -6.64 -4.94 -4.39
N ALA A 10 -7.23 -3.94 -5.05
CA ALA A 10 -7.36 -3.93 -6.50
C ALA A 10 -5.99 -3.97 -7.20
N THR A 11 -4.93 -3.47 -6.54
CA THR A 11 -3.56 -3.53 -7.06
C THR A 11 -3.08 -4.96 -7.30
N ILE A 12 -3.52 -5.93 -6.49
CA ILE A 12 -3.20 -7.37 -6.65
C ILE A 12 -3.58 -7.86 -8.05
N LEU A 13 -4.73 -7.41 -8.56
CA LEU A 13 -5.29 -7.87 -9.83
C LEU A 13 -4.40 -7.51 -11.03
N VAL A 14 -3.59 -6.45 -10.91
CA VAL A 14 -2.71 -5.97 -11.98
C VAL A 14 -1.24 -6.25 -11.68
N ALA A 15 -0.78 -5.97 -10.47
CA ALA A 15 0.63 -6.11 -10.10
C ALA A 15 1.10 -7.57 -10.13
N LEU A 16 0.27 -8.51 -9.65
CA LEU A 16 0.60 -9.93 -9.58
C LEU A 16 0.84 -10.56 -10.97
N PRO A 17 -0.06 -10.42 -11.98
CA PRO A 17 0.20 -10.98 -13.30
C PRO A 17 1.39 -10.32 -13.98
N VAL A 18 1.57 -9.00 -13.82
CA VAL A 18 2.72 -8.27 -14.38
C VAL A 18 4.03 -8.81 -13.79
N ALA A 19 4.12 -8.99 -12.48
CA ALA A 19 5.29 -9.57 -11.82
C ALA A 19 5.61 -10.99 -12.32
N ILE A 20 4.61 -11.85 -12.50
CA ILE A 20 4.79 -13.21 -13.07
C ILE A 20 5.23 -13.16 -14.54
N LEU A 21 4.76 -12.17 -15.31
CA LEU A 21 5.20 -11.95 -16.69
C LEU A 21 6.68 -11.55 -16.76
N LEU A 22 7.14 -10.73 -15.81
CA LEU A 22 8.55 -10.35 -15.64
C LEU A 22 9.44 -11.49 -15.11
N GLY A 23 8.88 -12.68 -14.85
CA GLY A 23 9.63 -13.88 -14.46
C GLY A 23 9.82 -14.05 -12.95
N LEU A 24 9.18 -13.21 -12.14
CA LEU A 24 9.20 -13.32 -10.68
C LEU A 24 8.38 -14.54 -10.24
N LYS A 25 8.84 -15.23 -9.20
CA LYS A 25 8.21 -16.47 -8.71
C LYS A 25 7.45 -16.16 -7.43
N ARG A 26 7.76 -16.85 -6.33
CA ARG A 26 7.09 -16.70 -5.04
C ARG A 26 7.32 -15.34 -4.39
N GLU A 27 8.38 -14.63 -4.79
CA GLU A 27 8.61 -13.23 -4.44
C GLU A 27 7.39 -12.36 -4.78
N THR A 28 6.68 -12.71 -5.86
CA THR A 28 5.48 -11.99 -6.30
C THR A 28 4.43 -11.91 -5.20
N ILE A 29 4.22 -12.99 -4.44
CA ILE A 29 3.20 -13.02 -3.38
C ILE A 29 3.55 -11.96 -2.32
N GLY A 30 4.81 -11.93 -1.88
CA GLY A 30 5.30 -10.93 -0.94
C GLY A 30 5.21 -9.50 -1.48
N MET A 31 5.56 -9.30 -2.76
CA MET A 31 5.54 -7.98 -3.40
C MET A 31 4.13 -7.42 -3.62
N THR A 32 3.16 -8.27 -3.97
CA THR A 32 1.89 -7.77 -4.54
C THR A 32 0.68 -7.95 -3.65
N HIS A 33 0.78 -8.66 -2.52
CA HIS A 33 -0.38 -8.91 -1.65
C HIS A 33 -0.97 -7.65 -0.98
N SER A 34 -0.21 -6.54 -0.97
CA SER A 34 -0.60 -5.26 -0.42
C SER A 34 0.32 -4.16 -0.96
N ILE A 35 0.12 -2.91 -0.56
CA ILE A 35 0.92 -1.75 -1.00
C ILE A 35 2.30 -1.63 -0.32
N GLY A 36 2.73 -2.64 0.44
CA GLY A 36 4.08 -2.67 1.05
C GLY A 36 4.27 -1.72 2.23
N ARG A 37 3.39 -1.82 3.23
CA ARG A 37 3.47 -1.06 4.51
C ARG A 37 4.23 -1.82 5.59
N GLU A 38 4.58 -1.14 6.68
CA GLU A 38 5.23 -1.67 7.88
C GLU A 38 4.49 -2.90 8.43
N ALA A 39 3.16 -2.82 8.54
CA ALA A 39 2.33 -3.93 9.02
C ALA A 39 2.37 -5.15 8.06
N ASN A 40 2.50 -4.92 6.75
CA ASN A 40 2.58 -5.98 5.75
C ASN A 40 3.96 -6.64 5.73
N LEU A 41 5.02 -5.85 5.95
CA LEU A 41 6.37 -6.38 6.15
C LEU A 41 6.41 -7.32 7.36
N ALA A 42 5.82 -6.89 8.49
CA ALA A 42 5.71 -7.72 9.68
C ALA A 42 4.91 -9.00 9.42
N LEU A 43 3.74 -8.89 8.78
CA LEU A 43 2.88 -10.03 8.44
C LEU A 43 3.63 -11.10 7.62
N ILE A 44 4.31 -10.70 6.55
CA ILE A 44 5.03 -11.65 5.68
C ILE A 44 6.25 -12.21 6.40
N SER A 45 6.97 -11.39 7.17
CA SER A 45 8.11 -11.84 7.96
C SER A 45 7.70 -12.89 9.00
N GLU A 46 6.55 -12.72 9.64
CA GLU A 46 6.01 -13.68 10.62
C GLU A 46 5.52 -14.97 9.96
N LYS A 47 4.79 -14.86 8.82
CA LYS A 47 4.21 -16.04 8.16
C LYS A 47 5.21 -16.88 7.36
N TYR A 48 6.16 -16.24 6.67
CA TYR A 48 7.10 -16.94 5.76
C TYR A 48 8.57 -16.82 6.18
N GLY A 49 8.92 -15.90 7.07
CA GLY A 49 10.31 -15.56 7.39
C GLY A 49 10.93 -14.59 6.39
N ILE A 50 11.75 -13.65 6.87
CA ILE A 50 12.33 -12.59 6.03
C ILE A 50 13.29 -13.11 4.95
N SER A 51 13.92 -14.26 5.18
CA SER A 51 14.82 -14.91 4.22
C SER A 51 14.10 -15.70 3.13
N SER A 52 12.77 -15.87 3.22
CA SER A 52 11.97 -16.54 2.20
C SER A 52 11.90 -15.73 0.89
N PRO A 53 11.52 -16.35 -0.24
CA PRO A 53 11.17 -15.60 -1.45
C PRO A 53 10.14 -14.49 -1.18
N GLU A 54 9.09 -14.77 -0.43
CA GLU A 54 8.07 -13.80 -0.04
C GLU A 54 8.65 -12.66 0.80
N GLY A 55 9.49 -13.00 1.78
CA GLY A 55 10.21 -12.05 2.62
C GLY A 55 11.05 -11.07 1.80
N ARG A 56 11.84 -11.59 0.86
CA ARG A 56 12.62 -10.76 -0.08
C ARG A 56 11.72 -9.88 -0.95
N GLY A 57 10.59 -10.42 -1.39
CA GLY A 57 9.59 -9.69 -2.15
C GLY A 57 9.00 -8.52 -1.37
N VAL A 58 8.49 -8.74 -0.16
CA VAL A 58 7.89 -7.69 0.65
C VAL A 58 8.89 -6.62 1.06
N VAL A 59 10.14 -6.98 1.35
CA VAL A 59 11.21 -6.03 1.70
C VAL A 59 11.49 -5.11 0.50
N SER A 60 11.61 -5.69 -0.69
CA SER A 60 11.80 -4.93 -1.92
C SER A 60 10.66 -3.94 -2.13
N MET A 61 9.41 -4.43 -2.03
CA MET A 61 8.23 -3.58 -2.19
C MET A 61 8.15 -2.49 -1.12
N TYR A 62 8.50 -2.79 0.13
CA TYR A 62 8.51 -1.82 1.22
C TYR A 62 9.50 -0.68 0.95
N ILE A 63 10.73 -1.00 0.51
CA ILE A 63 11.75 0.01 0.22
C ILE A 63 11.34 0.87 -0.97
N PHE A 64 11.05 0.24 -2.11
CA PHE A 64 10.69 0.95 -3.33
C PHE A 64 9.36 1.70 -3.17
N GLY A 65 8.36 1.03 -2.59
CA GLY A 65 7.06 1.59 -2.29
C GLY A 65 7.20 2.83 -1.45
N THR A 66 7.92 2.77 -0.33
CA THR A 66 8.14 3.92 0.56
C THR A 66 8.74 5.13 -0.15
N ILE A 67 9.81 4.92 -0.92
CA ILE A 67 10.52 6.00 -1.59
C ILE A 67 9.64 6.64 -2.69
N PHE A 68 9.16 5.83 -3.63
CA PHE A 68 8.38 6.33 -4.76
C PHE A 68 6.98 6.80 -4.33
N GLY A 69 6.38 6.10 -3.38
CA GLY A 69 5.08 6.46 -2.81
C GLY A 69 5.13 7.80 -2.08
N ALA A 70 6.16 8.07 -1.29
CA ALA A 70 6.33 9.39 -0.65
C ALA A 70 6.42 10.52 -1.68
N ILE A 71 7.21 10.33 -2.74
CA ILE A 71 7.35 11.32 -3.83
C ILE A 71 5.99 11.54 -4.52
N PHE A 72 5.35 10.46 -4.96
CA PHE A 72 4.09 10.52 -5.69
C PHE A 72 2.99 11.16 -4.84
N LEU A 73 2.84 10.75 -3.58
CA LEU A 73 1.81 11.26 -2.68
C LEU A 73 2.07 12.70 -2.24
N GLY A 74 3.32 13.10 -2.04
CA GLY A 74 3.66 14.51 -1.80
C GLY A 74 3.23 15.41 -2.95
N LEU A 75 3.57 15.03 -4.19
CA LEU A 75 3.21 15.79 -5.38
C LEU A 75 1.69 15.83 -5.61
N THR A 76 1.04 14.66 -5.56
CA THR A 76 -0.39 14.55 -5.83
C THR A 76 -1.27 15.16 -4.75
N SER A 77 -0.86 15.10 -3.48
CA SER A 77 -1.58 15.73 -2.36
C SER A 77 -1.71 17.23 -2.57
N GLY A 78 -0.59 17.93 -2.84
CA GLY A 78 -0.61 19.37 -3.10
C GLY A 78 -1.41 19.73 -4.35
N LEU A 79 -1.29 18.93 -5.42
CA LEU A 79 -2.04 19.13 -6.66
C LEU A 79 -3.56 19.01 -6.44
N PHE A 80 -4.03 17.92 -5.80
CA PHE A 80 -5.45 17.69 -5.59
C PHE A 80 -6.06 18.67 -4.58
N ALA A 81 -5.33 19.03 -3.53
CA ALA A 81 -5.76 20.05 -2.58
C ALA A 81 -5.95 21.43 -3.24
N SER A 82 -5.21 21.71 -4.33
CA SER A 82 -5.35 22.96 -5.09
C SER A 82 -6.48 22.92 -6.13
N LEU A 83 -6.76 21.75 -6.71
CA LEU A 83 -7.67 21.61 -7.86
C LEU A 83 -9.11 21.28 -7.48
N LEU A 84 -9.32 20.55 -6.38
CA LEU A 84 -10.63 20.04 -6.01
C LEU A 84 -11.20 20.86 -4.85
N PRO A 85 -12.45 21.34 -4.95
CA PRO A 85 -13.09 22.14 -3.90
C PRO A 85 -13.64 21.24 -2.78
N ILE A 86 -12.76 20.46 -2.15
CA ILE A 86 -13.07 19.54 -1.06
C ILE A 86 -12.48 20.09 0.25
N SER A 87 -13.09 19.74 1.38
CA SER A 87 -12.62 20.15 2.72
C SER A 87 -11.16 19.75 2.98
N PRO A 88 -10.33 20.64 3.56
CA PRO A 88 -8.96 20.33 3.99
C PRO A 88 -8.87 19.11 4.92
N LEU A 89 -9.86 18.91 5.78
CA LEU A 89 -9.92 17.77 6.69
C LEU A 89 -10.12 16.45 5.96
N SER A 90 -10.83 16.46 4.83
CA SER A 90 -10.98 15.25 4.00
C SER A 90 -9.66 14.90 3.31
N PHE A 91 -8.89 15.89 2.85
CA PHE A 91 -7.54 15.65 2.35
C PHE A 91 -6.61 15.14 3.44
N ALA A 92 -6.69 15.71 4.65
CA ALA A 92 -5.94 15.23 5.81
C ALA A 92 -6.29 13.76 6.14
N MET A 93 -7.55 13.35 6.01
CA MET A 93 -7.91 11.94 6.14
C MET A 93 -7.28 11.08 5.04
N ALA A 94 -7.19 11.59 3.81
CA ALA A 94 -6.59 10.86 2.69
C ALA A 94 -5.07 10.68 2.82
N THR A 95 -4.36 11.58 3.52
CA THR A 95 -2.90 11.47 3.73
C THR A 95 -2.53 10.33 4.68
N GLY A 96 -3.45 9.91 5.57
CA GLY A 96 -3.24 8.80 6.51
C GLY A 96 -3.32 7.43 5.84
N ILE A 97 -2.24 7.04 5.16
CA ILE A 97 -2.23 5.84 4.33
C ILE A 97 -1.57 4.61 4.98
N GLY A 98 -1.34 4.63 6.29
CA GLY A 98 -0.78 3.50 7.04
C GLY A 98 0.74 3.32 6.87
N SER A 99 1.45 4.37 6.45
CA SER A 99 2.91 4.44 6.39
C SER A 99 3.36 5.82 6.88
N GLY A 100 4.30 5.85 7.83
CA GLY A 100 4.70 7.10 8.48
C GLY A 100 5.37 8.08 7.52
N SER A 101 6.31 7.58 6.71
CA SER A 101 7.07 8.36 5.72
C SER A 101 6.18 8.92 4.62
N MET A 102 5.28 8.10 4.06
CA MET A 102 4.37 8.54 3.00
C MET A 102 3.30 9.52 3.53
N THR A 103 2.82 9.30 4.75
CA THR A 103 1.88 10.21 5.42
C THR A 103 2.54 11.56 5.64
N ALA A 104 3.77 11.59 6.16
CA ALA A 104 4.51 12.84 6.34
C ALA A 104 4.71 13.60 5.01
N ALA A 105 5.08 12.89 3.94
CA ALA A 105 5.30 13.49 2.63
C ALA A 105 4.01 14.10 2.03
N SER A 106 2.88 13.42 2.18
CA SER A 106 1.58 13.90 1.69
C SER A 106 0.95 14.99 2.56
N LEU A 107 1.22 14.98 3.87
CA LEU A 107 0.72 15.96 4.82
C LEU A 107 1.40 17.34 4.65
N GLY A 108 2.68 17.37 4.33
CA GLY A 108 3.48 18.59 4.21
C GLY A 108 2.86 19.69 3.33
N PRO A 109 2.50 19.38 2.06
CA PRO A 109 1.83 20.34 1.18
C PRO A 109 0.51 20.88 1.73
N LEU A 110 -0.27 20.04 2.42
CA LEU A 110 -1.57 20.41 2.97
C LEU A 110 -1.42 21.38 4.16
N VAL A 111 -0.45 21.12 5.04
CA VAL A 111 -0.11 22.02 6.15
C VAL A 111 0.41 23.36 5.65
N ALA A 112 1.21 23.36 4.57
CA ALA A 112 1.69 24.59 3.95
C ALA A 112 0.55 25.44 3.33
N MET A 113 -0.49 24.79 2.81
CA MET A 113 -1.64 25.46 2.19
C MET A 113 -2.66 25.98 3.22
N TYR A 114 -2.79 25.29 4.37
CA TYR A 114 -3.75 25.63 5.43
C TYR A 114 -3.07 25.74 6.79
N PRO A 115 -2.16 26.72 6.99
CA PRO A 115 -1.36 26.83 8.21
C PRO A 115 -2.20 27.04 9.47
N GLU A 116 -3.33 27.75 9.37
CA GLU A 116 -4.25 27.98 10.49
C GLU A 116 -4.95 26.70 10.99
N GLN A 117 -5.05 25.67 10.14
CA GLN A 117 -5.67 24.39 10.48
C GLN A 117 -4.64 23.27 10.68
N SER A 118 -3.35 23.62 10.74
CA SER A 118 -2.23 22.66 10.77
C SER A 118 -2.35 21.61 11.87
N GLU A 119 -2.74 22.01 13.09
CA GLU A 119 -2.93 21.10 14.22
C GLU A 119 -4.07 20.11 13.95
N LEU A 120 -5.21 20.60 13.47
CA LEU A 120 -6.38 19.78 13.19
C LEU A 120 -6.14 18.82 12.02
N ILE A 121 -5.50 19.30 10.94
CA ILE A 121 -5.07 18.51 9.78
C ILE A 121 -4.10 17.40 10.21
N THR A 122 -3.12 17.73 11.04
CA THR A 122 -2.14 16.75 11.55
C THR A 122 -2.82 15.70 12.41
N ALA A 123 -3.75 16.10 13.29
CA ALA A 123 -4.51 15.19 14.12
C ALA A 123 -5.37 14.22 13.29
N TYR A 124 -6.10 14.73 12.29
CA TYR A 124 -6.92 13.90 11.39
C TYR A 124 -6.07 12.94 10.56
N SER A 125 -4.95 13.41 10.02
CA SER A 125 -3.99 12.56 9.29
C SER A 125 -3.40 11.47 10.17
N GLY A 126 -3.02 11.80 11.41
CA GLY A 126 -2.49 10.83 12.38
C GLY A 126 -3.52 9.76 12.75
N ALA A 127 -4.74 10.17 13.09
CA ALA A 127 -5.84 9.26 13.40
C ALA A 127 -6.16 8.35 12.21
N SER A 128 -6.22 8.92 11.00
CA SER A 128 -6.39 8.19 9.75
C SER A 128 -5.29 7.14 9.55
N ASN A 129 -4.02 7.53 9.70
CA ASN A 129 -2.88 6.63 9.54
C ASN A 129 -2.96 5.42 10.49
N LEU A 130 -3.34 5.63 11.75
CA LEU A 130 -3.52 4.54 12.72
C LEU A 130 -4.66 3.60 12.31
N LEU A 131 -5.82 4.16 11.92
CA LEU A 131 -6.96 3.37 11.45
C LEU A 131 -6.60 2.55 10.22
N THR A 132 -5.91 3.15 9.26
CA THR A 132 -5.45 2.51 8.02
C THR A 132 -4.42 1.42 8.28
N SER A 133 -3.49 1.62 9.21
CA SER A 133 -2.53 0.57 9.60
C SER A 133 -3.23 -0.66 10.17
N VAL A 134 -4.21 -0.47 11.07
CA VAL A 134 -4.94 -1.58 11.69
C VAL A 134 -5.87 -2.26 10.68
N THR A 135 -6.72 -1.50 9.99
CA THR A 135 -7.68 -2.04 9.03
C THR A 135 -6.98 -2.69 7.84
N GLY A 136 -5.89 -2.10 7.35
CA GLY A 136 -5.08 -2.65 6.27
C GLY A 136 -4.40 -3.96 6.65
N LEU A 137 -3.89 -4.09 7.88
CA LEU A 137 -3.33 -5.36 8.36
C LEU A 137 -4.36 -6.48 8.31
N TYR A 138 -5.56 -6.24 8.86
CA TYR A 138 -6.63 -7.26 8.85
C TYR A 138 -7.10 -7.58 7.43
N MET A 139 -7.21 -6.58 6.55
CA MET A 139 -7.53 -6.79 5.14
C MET A 139 -6.46 -7.63 4.43
N SER A 140 -5.17 -7.40 4.70
CA SER A 140 -4.08 -8.21 4.18
C SER A 140 -4.10 -9.64 4.73
N ILE A 141 -4.36 -9.85 6.02
CA ILE A 141 -4.43 -11.17 6.65
C ILE A 141 -5.58 -12.00 6.05
N PHE A 142 -6.80 -11.44 6.04
CA PHE A 142 -8.00 -12.21 5.71
C PHE A 142 -8.29 -12.27 4.21
N ILE A 143 -7.87 -11.26 3.44
CA ILE A 143 -8.23 -11.13 2.02
C ILE A 143 -6.99 -11.05 1.14
N GLY A 144 -6.13 -10.06 1.34
CA GLY A 144 -5.05 -9.74 0.40
C GLY A 144 -4.07 -10.88 0.18
N LEU A 145 -3.56 -11.47 1.25
CA LEU A 145 -2.59 -12.55 1.16
C LEU A 145 -3.20 -13.87 0.65
N PRO A 146 -4.36 -14.35 1.16
CA PRO A 146 -5.04 -15.51 0.58
C PRO A 146 -5.40 -15.32 -0.91
N LEU A 147 -5.80 -14.11 -1.30
CA LEU A 147 -6.10 -13.78 -2.69
C LEU A 147 -4.85 -13.85 -3.57
N ALA A 148 -3.74 -13.26 -3.12
CA ALA A 148 -2.46 -13.30 -3.83
C ALA A 148 -1.96 -14.74 -4.02
N GLU A 149 -2.01 -15.58 -2.98
CA GLU A 149 -1.62 -16.99 -3.06
C GLU A 149 -2.47 -17.77 -4.08
N LYS A 150 -3.81 -17.61 -4.01
CA LYS A 150 -4.73 -18.26 -4.95
C LYS A 150 -4.49 -17.80 -6.38
N TYR A 151 -4.34 -16.49 -6.58
CA TYR A 151 -4.18 -15.92 -7.91
C TYR A 151 -2.85 -16.32 -8.54
N TYR A 152 -1.76 -16.32 -7.76
CA TYR A 152 -0.47 -16.86 -8.17
C TYR A 152 -0.57 -18.34 -8.58
N SER A 153 -1.23 -19.17 -7.77
CA SER A 153 -1.43 -20.59 -8.08
C SER A 153 -2.20 -20.80 -9.39
N LEU A 154 -3.23 -20.00 -9.65
CA LEU A 154 -4.03 -20.06 -10.88
C LEU A 154 -3.19 -19.70 -12.11
N ILE A 155 -2.48 -18.57 -12.10
CA ILE A 155 -1.67 -18.13 -13.24
C ILE A 155 -0.54 -19.14 -13.52
N THR A 156 0.14 -19.63 -12.48
CA THR A 156 1.25 -20.58 -12.64
C THR A 156 0.78 -21.93 -13.19
N LYS A 157 -0.38 -22.44 -12.75
CA LYS A 157 -0.99 -23.65 -13.34
C LYS A 157 -1.32 -23.47 -14.82
N LEU A 158 -1.89 -22.32 -15.21
CA LEU A 158 -2.19 -22.01 -16.61
C LEU A 158 -0.93 -21.94 -17.48
N LYS A 159 0.16 -21.36 -16.95
CA LYS A 159 1.46 -21.28 -17.64
C LYS A 159 2.11 -22.66 -17.82
N SER A 160 1.96 -23.55 -16.83
CA SER A 160 2.44 -24.94 -16.90
C SER A 160 1.70 -25.75 -17.97
N LYS A 161 0.36 -25.66 -18.01
CA LYS A 161 -0.48 -26.38 -19.00
C LYS A 161 -0.24 -25.94 -20.45
N LYS A 162 0.24 -24.73 -20.69
CA LYS A 162 0.61 -24.24 -22.04
C LYS A 162 1.99 -24.69 -22.50
N ARG A 163 2.83 -25.22 -21.61
CA ARG A 163 4.21 -25.63 -21.88
C ARG A 163 4.38 -27.15 -22.04
N GLY A 164 3.33 -27.93 -21.76
CA GLY A 164 3.25 -29.36 -22.07
C GLY A 164 2.28 -29.58 -23.22
#